data_AF-A0AAD9JV72-F1
#
_entry.id   AF-A0AAD9JV72-F1
#
_cell.length_a   1.000
_cell.length_b   1.000
_cell.length_c   1.000
_cell.angle_alpha   90.00
_cell.angle_beta   90.00
_cell.angle_gamma   90.00
#
_symmetry.space_group_name_H-M   'P 1'
#
loop_
_entity.id
_entity.type
_entity.pdbx_description
1 polymer ?
#
loop_
_entity_poly.entity_id
_entity_poly.type
_entity_poly.pdbx_seq_one_letter_code
_entity_poly.pdbx_strand_id
1 'polypeptide(L)'
;MNDARTHSYRCHKKPPPLKKCPPTGANLQLHVLRALLQMLLWKAADQRDPPEEAGNIVNFGWNIEGSAITPAVSTVPVAPQVLLDVVSCSCTAECKACSGTRCSCNSTGLSCTDYCKCEGGNICCSHFISKQLDIEDDEEEPSVDDE
;
A
#
# COMPACT_ATOMS: atom_id res chain seq x y z
N MET A 1 7.23 -24.15 -12.48
CA MET A 1 5.88 -23.98 -13.10
C MET A 1 6.02 -24.29 -14.58
N ASN A 2 5.16 -25.08 -15.22
CA ASN A 2 5.30 -25.39 -16.66
C ASN A 2 4.84 -24.19 -17.52
N ASP A 3 5.62 -23.77 -18.52
CA ASP A 3 5.38 -22.57 -19.35
C ASP A 3 4.01 -22.57 -20.01
N ALA A 4 3.53 -23.75 -20.45
CA ALA A 4 2.20 -23.90 -21.01
C ALA A 4 1.07 -23.55 -20.01
N ARG A 5 1.26 -23.87 -18.72
CA ARG A 5 0.31 -23.45 -17.68
C ARG A 5 0.36 -21.94 -17.50
N THR A 6 1.55 -21.36 -17.39
CA THR A 6 1.72 -19.91 -17.22
C THR A 6 1.06 -19.12 -18.35
N HIS A 7 1.27 -19.54 -19.61
CA HIS A 7 0.61 -18.95 -20.77
C HIS A 7 -0.93 -19.08 -20.69
N SER A 8 -1.45 -20.27 -20.40
CA SER A 8 -2.90 -20.47 -20.26
C SER A 8 -3.51 -19.58 -19.17
N TYR A 9 -2.81 -19.40 -18.05
CA TYR A 9 -3.23 -18.51 -16.97
C TYR A 9 -3.20 -17.03 -17.38
N ARG A 10 -2.21 -16.59 -18.17
CA ARG A 10 -2.12 -15.21 -18.68
C ARG A 10 -3.26 -14.88 -19.66
N CYS A 11 -3.57 -15.79 -20.58
CA CYS A 11 -4.58 -15.52 -21.62
C CYS A 11 -6.03 -15.48 -21.09
N HIS A 12 -6.32 -16.16 -19.97
CA HIS A 12 -7.71 -16.39 -19.53
C HIS A 12 -8.09 -15.69 -18.22
N LYS A 13 -7.15 -15.07 -17.49
CA LYS A 13 -7.47 -14.39 -16.23
C LYS A 13 -7.93 -12.94 -16.45
N LYS A 14 -8.95 -12.57 -15.67
CA LYS A 14 -9.35 -11.19 -15.40
C LYS A 14 -8.99 -10.88 -13.95
N PRO A 15 -7.73 -10.54 -13.63
CA PRO A 15 -7.38 -10.19 -12.25
C PRO A 15 -8.25 -9.00 -11.79
N PRO A 16 -8.73 -9.01 -10.54
CA PRO A 16 -9.52 -7.90 -10.03
C PRO A 16 -8.67 -6.62 -10.08
N PRO A 17 -9.23 -5.49 -10.53
CA PRO A 17 -8.51 -4.23 -10.52
C PRO A 17 -8.17 -3.85 -9.08
N LEU A 18 -6.94 -3.38 -8.85
CA LEU A 18 -6.44 -3.02 -7.52
C LEU A 18 -7.33 -2.06 -6.74
N LYS A 19 -8.01 -1.15 -7.44
CA LYS A 19 -8.97 -0.19 -6.85
C LYS A 19 -10.18 -0.87 -6.19
N LYS A 20 -10.41 -2.15 -6.43
CA LYS A 20 -11.47 -2.97 -5.81
C LYS A 20 -10.96 -3.88 -4.70
N CYS A 21 -9.65 -3.87 -4.42
CA CYS A 21 -9.13 -4.61 -3.29
C CYS A 21 -9.70 -4.01 -1.99
N PRO A 22 -10.13 -4.85 -1.03
CA PRO A 22 -10.50 -4.35 0.28
C PRO A 22 -9.29 -3.68 0.95
N PRO A 23 -9.52 -2.76 1.92
CA PRO A 23 -8.43 -2.23 2.72
C PRO A 23 -7.68 -3.37 3.40
N THR A 24 -6.36 -3.23 3.52
CA THR A 24 -5.54 -4.15 4.33
C THR A 24 -6.09 -4.23 5.75
N GLY A 25 -5.91 -5.36 6.44
CA GLY A 25 -6.33 -5.51 7.84
C GLY A 25 -5.83 -4.38 8.75
N ALA A 26 -4.58 -3.94 8.57
CA ALA A 26 -4.01 -2.80 9.30
C ALA A 26 -4.75 -1.47 9.02
N ASN A 27 -5.00 -1.12 7.76
CA ASN A 27 -5.83 0.06 7.42
C ASN A 27 -7.27 -0.06 7.92
N LEU A 28 -7.85 -1.27 7.96
CA LEU A 28 -9.17 -1.49 8.55
C LEU A 28 -9.15 -1.22 10.06
N GLN A 29 -8.14 -1.68 10.79
CA GLN A 29 -7.97 -1.39 12.22
C GLN A 29 -7.88 0.11 12.48
N LEU A 30 -7.06 0.84 11.72
CA LEU A 30 -6.98 2.31 11.80
C LEU A 30 -8.34 2.97 11.51
N HIS A 31 -9.12 2.42 10.58
CA HIS A 31 -10.46 2.93 10.29
C HIS A 31 -11.43 2.72 11.46
N VAL A 32 -11.41 1.54 12.07
CA VAL A 32 -12.24 1.23 13.25
C VAL A 32 -11.88 2.14 14.42
N LEU A 33 -10.59 2.37 14.66
CA LEU A 33 -10.11 3.28 15.69
C LEU A 33 -10.61 4.72 15.47
N ARG A 34 -10.53 5.25 14.25
CA ARG A 34 -11.06 6.59 13.94
C ARG A 34 -12.57 6.67 14.14
N ALA A 35 -13.31 5.63 13.77
CA ALA A 35 -14.75 5.56 14.02
C ALA A 35 -15.08 5.51 15.52
N LEU A 36 -14.26 4.80 16.32
CA LEU A 36 -14.40 4.77 17.78
C LEU A 36 -14.19 6.16 18.40
N LEU A 37 -13.15 6.88 17.98
CA LEU A 37 -12.94 8.28 18.42
C LEU A 37 -14.16 9.15 18.12
N GLN A 38 -14.69 9.04 16.90
CA GLN A 38 -15.86 9.80 16.49
C GLN A 38 -17.07 9.51 17.39
N MET A 39 -17.29 8.25 17.72
CA MET A 39 -18.36 7.82 18.62
C MET A 39 -18.14 8.33 20.05
N LEU A 40 -16.90 8.32 20.56
CA LEU A 40 -16.59 8.85 21.90
C LEU A 40 -16.92 10.34 21.98
N LEU A 41 -16.50 11.11 20.98
CA LEU A 41 -16.80 12.55 20.91
C LEU A 41 -18.30 12.82 20.79
N TRP A 42 -19.02 12.06 19.96
CA TRP A 42 -20.47 12.20 19.83
C TRP A 42 -21.23 11.86 21.10
N LYS A 43 -20.79 10.83 21.82
CA LYS A 43 -21.41 10.45 23.10
C LYS A 43 -21.20 11.49 24.21
N ALA A 44 -20.17 12.31 24.09
CA ALA A 44 -19.85 13.38 25.02
C ALA A 44 -20.18 14.77 24.46
N ALA A 45 -21.02 14.87 23.42
CA ALA A 45 -21.32 16.12 22.75
C ALA A 45 -22.03 17.16 23.64
N ASP A 46 -22.67 16.71 24.72
CA ASP A 46 -23.32 17.55 25.74
C ASP A 46 -22.38 17.90 26.91
N GLN A 47 -21.19 17.32 26.95
CA GLN A 47 -20.19 17.58 27.98
C GLN A 47 -19.34 18.79 27.59
N ARG A 48 -18.85 19.53 28.59
CA ARG A 48 -18.00 20.70 28.38
C ARG A 48 -16.65 20.32 27.76
N ASP A 49 -16.08 19.23 28.25
CA ASP A 49 -14.76 18.74 27.89
C ASP A 49 -14.88 17.35 27.26
N PRO A 50 -14.05 17.01 26.26
CA PRO A 50 -14.07 15.68 25.66
C PRO A 50 -13.62 14.61 26.66
N PRO A 51 -13.96 13.33 26.43
CA PRO A 51 -13.46 12.22 27.24
C PRO A 51 -11.94 12.22 27.27
N GLU A 52 -11.35 11.88 28.43
CA GLU A 52 -9.89 11.83 28.60
C GLU A 52 -9.25 10.91 27.56
N GLU A 53 -9.91 9.79 27.23
CA GLU A 53 -9.47 8.86 26.21
C GLU A 53 -9.32 9.53 24.84
N ALA A 54 -10.23 10.46 24.49
CA ALA A 54 -10.18 11.19 23.21
C ALA A 54 -9.10 12.28 23.17
N GLY A 55 -8.47 12.61 24.31
CA GLY A 55 -7.42 13.62 24.41
C GLY A 55 -6.15 13.26 23.64
N ASN A 56 -5.85 11.96 23.50
CA ASN A 56 -4.73 11.49 22.71
C ASN A 56 -5.21 10.80 21.42
N ILE A 57 -5.48 11.62 20.40
CA ILE A 57 -5.98 11.15 19.10
C ILE A 57 -5.02 10.19 18.37
N VAL A 58 -3.73 10.17 18.73
CA VAL A 58 -2.73 9.26 18.13
C VAL A 58 -3.11 7.80 18.37
N ASN A 59 -3.68 7.50 19.54
CA ASN A 59 -4.20 6.18 19.88
C ASN A 59 -5.37 5.73 18.98
N PHE A 60 -5.95 6.65 18.22
CA PHE A 60 -7.08 6.39 17.33
C PHE A 60 -6.69 6.45 15.84
N GLY A 61 -5.40 6.34 15.50
CA GLY A 61 -4.95 6.29 14.12
C GLY A 61 -4.88 7.66 13.44
N TRP A 62 -4.45 8.67 14.19
CA TRP A 62 -4.10 10.01 13.69
C TRP A 62 -2.62 10.30 13.90
N ASN A 63 -2.01 11.02 12.97
CA ASN A 63 -0.67 11.56 13.10
C ASN A 63 -0.75 13.06 13.42
N ILE A 64 0.15 13.52 14.28
CA ILE A 64 0.30 14.94 14.63
C ILE A 64 1.70 15.37 14.21
N GLU A 65 1.77 16.19 13.17
CA GLU A 65 3.02 16.74 12.65
C GLU A 65 2.97 18.26 12.79
N GLY A 66 3.51 18.77 13.90
CA GLY A 66 3.37 20.18 14.26
C GLY A 66 1.90 20.57 14.46
N SER A 67 1.37 21.43 13.59
CA SER A 67 -0.04 21.83 13.59
C SER A 67 -0.92 20.99 12.66
N ALA A 68 -0.34 20.08 11.86
CA ALA A 68 -1.08 19.26 10.92
C ALA A 68 -1.58 17.98 11.60
N ILE A 69 -2.87 17.69 11.44
CA ILE A 69 -3.48 16.43 11.87
C ILE A 69 -3.88 15.68 10.61
N THR A 70 -3.27 14.51 10.39
CA THR A 70 -3.53 13.67 9.23
C THR A 70 -3.92 12.26 9.66
N PRO A 71 -4.79 11.56 8.90
CA PRO A 71 -5.07 10.16 9.19
C PRO A 71 -3.79 9.34 9.07
N ALA A 72 -3.49 8.54 10.10
CA ALA A 72 -2.41 7.57 9.99
C ALA A 72 -2.75 6.56 8.90
N VAL A 73 -1.74 6.21 8.10
CA VAL A 73 -1.84 5.19 7.05
C VAL A 73 -0.88 4.06 7.44
N SER A 74 -1.34 2.82 7.27
CA SER A 74 -0.51 1.65 7.53
C SER A 74 0.69 1.61 6.58
N THR A 75 1.87 1.27 7.11
CA THR A 75 3.08 0.98 6.33
C THR A 75 3.09 -0.44 5.75
N VAL A 76 2.17 -1.31 6.18
CA VAL A 76 1.98 -2.65 5.61
C VAL A 76 1.67 -2.55 4.12
N PRO A 77 2.27 -3.40 3.27
CA PRO A 77 2.01 -3.40 1.83
C PRO A 77 0.51 -3.57 1.52
N VAL A 78 0.06 -2.83 0.51
CA VAL A 78 -1.35 -2.76 0.07
C VAL A 78 -1.93 -4.14 -0.28
N ALA A 79 -1.07 -5.06 -0.72
CA ALA A 79 -1.41 -6.46 -0.92
C ALA A 79 -0.16 -7.32 -0.68
N PRO A 80 -0.33 -8.61 -0.34
CA PRO A 80 0.73 -9.60 -0.39
C PRO A 80 1.51 -9.55 -1.72
N GLN A 81 2.84 -9.72 -1.67
CA GLN A 81 3.70 -9.63 -2.84
C GLN A 81 3.24 -10.56 -3.99
N VAL A 82 2.86 -11.80 -3.65
CA VAL A 82 2.34 -12.79 -4.59
C VAL A 82 1.12 -12.28 -5.37
N LEU A 83 0.29 -11.43 -4.75
CA LEU A 83 -0.85 -10.82 -5.44
C LEU A 83 -0.42 -9.68 -6.35
N LEU A 84 0.57 -8.87 -5.94
CA LEU A 84 1.13 -7.81 -6.78
C LEU A 84 1.80 -8.36 -8.03
N ASP A 85 2.47 -9.52 -7.91
CA ASP A 85 3.16 -10.19 -9.02
C ASP A 85 2.20 -10.73 -10.10
N VAL A 86 0.89 -10.83 -9.80
CA VAL A 86 -0.14 -11.31 -10.73
C VAL A 86 -1.12 -10.21 -11.19
N VAL A 87 -0.92 -8.96 -10.77
CA VAL A 87 -1.72 -7.81 -11.23
C VAL A 87 -1.42 -7.56 -12.70
N SER A 88 -2.47 -7.31 -13.49
CA SER A 88 -2.31 -6.85 -14.87
C SER A 88 -3.15 -5.62 -15.20
N CYS A 89 -2.65 -4.83 -16.15
CA CYS A 89 -3.40 -3.74 -16.75
C CYS A 89 -4.33 -4.25 -17.86
N SER A 90 -5.37 -3.48 -18.18
CA SER A 90 -6.28 -3.76 -19.29
C SER A 90 -5.81 -3.16 -20.63
N CYS A 91 -4.54 -2.74 -20.72
CA CYS A 91 -4.01 -2.15 -21.95
C CYS A 91 -4.04 -3.18 -23.09
N THR A 92 -4.46 -2.73 -24.27
CA THR A 92 -4.64 -3.60 -25.44
C THR A 92 -3.53 -3.49 -26.47
N ALA A 93 -2.74 -2.40 -26.45
CA ALA A 93 -1.67 -2.18 -27.42
C ALA A 93 -0.30 -2.63 -26.90
N GLU A 94 0.54 -3.07 -27.83
CA GLU A 94 1.92 -3.48 -27.60
C GLU A 94 2.75 -2.31 -27.05
N CYS A 95 3.35 -2.51 -25.87
CA CYS A 95 4.34 -1.69 -25.16
C CYS A 95 4.03 -0.19 -24.90
N LYS A 96 3.68 0.62 -25.91
CA LYS A 96 3.50 2.08 -25.77
C LYS A 96 2.23 2.50 -25.01
N ALA A 97 1.22 1.64 -24.92
CA ALA A 97 0.00 1.96 -24.17
C ALA A 97 0.20 1.91 -22.64
N CYS A 98 1.22 1.21 -22.17
CA CYS A 98 1.44 1.01 -20.73
C CYS A 98 2.23 2.13 -20.06
N SER A 99 2.88 3.01 -20.84
CA SER A 99 3.59 4.20 -20.33
C SER A 99 2.68 5.42 -20.13
N GLY A 100 1.46 5.40 -20.67
CA GLY A 100 0.50 6.50 -20.52
C GLY A 100 -0.25 6.50 -19.19
N THR A 101 -0.91 7.62 -18.87
CA THR A 101 -1.79 7.77 -17.68
C THR A 101 -3.04 6.88 -17.74
N ARG A 102 -3.35 6.30 -18.90
CA ARG A 102 -4.47 5.37 -19.11
C ARG A 102 -4.17 3.94 -18.63
N CYS A 103 -2.90 3.62 -18.42
CA CYS A 103 -2.50 2.32 -17.88
C CYS A 103 -2.84 2.25 -16.40
N SER A 104 -3.61 1.24 -15.99
CA SER A 104 -3.99 1.10 -14.57
C SER A 104 -2.78 0.85 -13.67
N CYS A 105 -1.81 0.05 -14.12
CA CYS A 105 -0.56 -0.19 -13.38
C CYS A 105 0.20 1.10 -13.13
N ASN A 106 0.44 1.89 -14.19
CA ASN A 106 1.11 3.19 -14.09
C ASN A 106 0.32 4.19 -13.22
N SER A 107 -1.02 4.23 -13.38
CA SER A 107 -1.89 5.13 -12.59
C SER A 107 -1.91 4.81 -11.09
N THR A 108 -1.57 3.58 -10.71
CA THR A 108 -1.45 3.13 -9.32
C THR A 108 0.01 3.08 -8.84
N GLY A 109 0.97 3.58 -9.63
CA GLY A 109 2.38 3.58 -9.28
C GLY A 109 3.04 2.19 -9.28
N LEU A 110 2.48 1.22 -10.01
CA LEU A 110 3.03 -0.13 -10.11
C LEU A 110 3.64 -0.39 -11.48
N SER A 111 4.69 -1.21 -11.48
CA SER A 111 5.26 -1.78 -12.70
C SER A 111 4.30 -2.80 -13.31
N CYS A 112 4.32 -2.91 -14.65
CA CYS A 112 3.64 -4.00 -15.33
C CYS A 112 4.34 -5.32 -15.03
N THR A 113 3.57 -6.37 -14.78
CA THR A 113 4.07 -7.74 -14.59
C THR A 113 4.02 -8.49 -15.91
N ASP A 114 4.58 -9.71 -15.94
CA ASP A 114 4.45 -10.60 -17.08
C ASP A 114 2.99 -11.00 -17.41
N TYR A 115 2.04 -10.69 -16.53
CA TYR A 115 0.62 -10.91 -16.75
C TYR A 115 -0.04 -9.76 -17.52
N CYS A 116 0.64 -8.62 -17.69
CA CYS A 116 0.24 -7.58 -18.63
C CYS A 116 0.49 -8.04 -20.07
N LYS A 117 -0.28 -7.51 -21.04
CA LYS A 117 -0.02 -7.76 -22.46
C LYS A 117 1.33 -7.25 -22.95
N CYS A 118 1.94 -6.29 -22.25
CA CYS A 118 3.31 -5.83 -22.53
C CYS A 118 4.40 -6.68 -21.87
N GLU A 119 4.01 -7.73 -21.14
CA GLU A 119 4.92 -8.68 -20.49
C GLU A 119 5.95 -8.03 -19.55
N GLY A 120 5.63 -6.86 -18.98
CA GLY A 120 6.55 -6.16 -18.07
C GLY A 120 7.84 -5.65 -18.73
N GLY A 121 7.90 -5.58 -20.07
CA GLY A 121 9.12 -5.16 -20.76
C GLY A 121 9.58 -3.74 -20.39
N ASN A 122 10.89 -3.50 -20.42
CA ASN A 122 11.56 -2.23 -20.06
C ASN A 122 11.00 -0.97 -20.75
N ILE A 123 10.30 -1.13 -21.88
CA ILE A 123 9.70 -0.05 -22.66
C ILE A 123 8.28 0.30 -22.16
N CYS A 124 7.62 -0.61 -21.42
CA CYS A 124 6.20 -0.50 -21.07
C CYS A 124 5.91 0.18 -19.72
N CYS A 125 6.93 0.43 -18.89
CA CYS A 125 6.82 1.20 -17.65
C CYS A 125 8.12 1.97 -17.43
N SER A 126 8.08 3.29 -17.29
CA SER A 126 9.18 4.02 -16.67
C SER A 126 9.29 3.49 -15.24
N HIS A 127 10.40 2.83 -14.93
CA HIS A 127 10.69 2.21 -13.64
C HIS A 127 10.20 3.09 -12.49
N PHE A 128 9.22 2.61 -11.72
CA PHE A 128 9.06 3.10 -10.37
C PHE A 128 10.26 2.52 -9.61
N ILE A 129 11.25 3.38 -9.33
CA ILE A 129 12.31 3.07 -8.38
C ILE A 129 11.58 2.82 -7.07
N SER A 130 11.53 1.56 -6.65
CA SER A 130 11.26 1.22 -5.26
C SER A 130 12.20 2.10 -4.44
N LYS A 131 11.67 3.11 -3.74
CA LYS A 131 12.38 3.64 -2.58
C LYS A 131 12.45 2.46 -1.62
N GLN A 132 13.51 1.66 -1.73
CA GLN A 132 13.98 0.90 -0.60
C GLN A 132 14.22 1.95 0.49
N LEU A 133 13.49 1.81 1.58
CA LEU A 133 13.93 2.42 2.83
C LEU A 133 15.21 1.66 3.15
N ASP A 134 16.34 2.29 2.87
CA ASP A 134 17.64 1.85 3.37
C ASP A 134 17.52 1.95 4.89
N ILE A 135 17.23 0.82 5.52
CA ILE A 135 17.41 0.66 6.96
C ILE A 135 18.93 0.53 7.08
N GLU A 136 19.58 1.64 7.45
CA GLU A 136 20.96 1.62 7.90
C GLU A 136 21.00 0.71 9.14
N ASP A 137 21.59 -0.47 8.94
CA ASP A 137 21.89 -1.43 10.00
C ASP A 137 23.09 -0.86 10.76
N ASP A 138 22.82 -0.08 11.80
CA ASP A 138 23.83 0.44 12.72
C ASP A 138 24.20 -0.72 13.66
N GLU A 139 25.12 -1.58 13.21
CA GLU A 139 25.74 -2.60 14.07
C GLU A 139 26.73 -1.92 15.03
N GLU A 140 26.26 -1.52 16.21
CA GLU A 140 27.13 -1.24 17.36
C GLU A 140 27.71 -2.57 17.90
N GLU A 141 28.98 -2.85 17.59
CA GLU A 141 29.75 -3.89 18.28
C GLU A 141 29.96 -3.50 19.76
N PRO A 142 29.64 -4.38 20.73
CA PRO A 142 29.99 -4.13 22.12
C PRO A 142 31.48 -4.42 22.34
N SER A 143 32.22 -3.38 22.74
CA SER A 143 33.60 -3.49 23.22
C SER A 143 33.67 -4.39 24.46
N VAL A 144 34.41 -5.49 24.35
CA VAL A 144 34.75 -6.34 25.49
C VAL A 144 35.99 -5.73 26.16
N ASP A 145 35.82 -5.16 27.34
CA ASP A 145 36.91 -4.76 28.22
C ASP A 145 37.53 -6.03 28.84
N ASP A 146 38.79 -6.32 28.51
CA ASP A 146 39.62 -7.31 29.22
C ASP A 146 40.50 -6.58 30.27
N GLU A 147 40.53 -7.15 31.49
CA GLU A 147 41.32 -6.77 32.67
C GLU A 147 42.85 -6.67 32.44
#